data_AF-A0A523NCE1-F1
#
_entry.id   AF-A0A523NCE1-F1
#
_cell.length_a   1.000
_cell.length_b   1.000
_cell.length_c   1.000
_cell.angle_alpha   90.00
_cell.angle_beta   90.00
_cell.angle_gamma   90.00
#
_symmetry.space_group_name_H-M   'P 1'
#
loop_
_entity.id
_entity.type
_entity.pdbx_description
1 polymer ?
#
loop_
_entity_poly.entity_id
_entity_poly.type
_entity_poly.pdbx_seq_one_letter_code
_entity_poly.pdbx_strand_id
1 'polypeptide(L)'
;MDRTWVGKGLLLGSMVLVACSDSTEPTPDIIRDPGALNILQLAQNAPPLWNSQASFYAVRGEGREARLFFQDATGGRGEEYLRLKIPGPSLLTRPDGTPFSVGDSILITVTVVDVQQILFELEPSGLRFDPAKPAELDIEYQEAGDDYDQDGDVDAEDDRIETELAIWRQEVAGGVFERLGSVKFEDLKEIDVELTGFTRYAIAY
;
A
#
# COMPACT_ATOMS: atom_id res chain seq x y z
N MET A 1 61.23 43.56 11.73
CA MET A 1 59.97 44.21 11.29
C MET A 1 59.46 43.44 10.10
N ASP A 2 58.54 42.56 10.45
CA ASP A 2 58.14 41.33 9.77
C ASP A 2 57.18 41.57 8.62
N ARG A 3 57.39 40.88 7.49
CA ARG A 3 56.37 40.64 6.47
C ARG A 3 56.56 39.25 5.85
N THR A 4 55.93 38.28 6.49
CA THR A 4 55.01 37.28 5.91
C THR A 4 55.28 36.75 4.49
N TRP A 5 55.45 35.43 4.36
CA TRP A 5 54.72 34.66 3.33
C TRP A 5 54.60 33.18 3.72
N VAL A 6 53.36 32.70 3.83
CA VAL A 6 52.99 31.28 3.98
C VAL A 6 52.25 30.90 2.71
N GLY A 7 52.69 29.86 2.02
CA GLY A 7 51.98 29.22 0.92
C GLY A 7 52.11 27.71 1.02
N LYS A 8 51.10 27.08 1.64
CA LYS A 8 51.01 25.64 1.92
C LYS A 8 50.82 24.82 0.64
N GLY A 9 51.44 23.64 0.61
CA GLY A 9 51.31 22.64 -0.43
C GLY A 9 49.93 22.01 -0.53
N LEU A 10 49.60 21.60 -1.75
CA LEU A 10 48.39 20.89 -2.13
C LEU A 10 48.64 19.37 -2.00
N LEU A 11 47.88 18.69 -1.14
CA LEU A 11 47.84 17.22 -1.07
C LEU A 11 46.55 16.74 -1.72
N LEU A 12 46.69 15.85 -2.71
CA LEU A 12 45.60 15.06 -3.29
C LEU A 12 45.04 14.09 -2.24
N GLY A 13 43.71 14.01 -2.16
CA GLY A 13 43.00 12.97 -1.43
C GLY A 13 41.88 12.41 -2.30
N SER A 14 42.05 11.18 -2.80
CA SER A 14 41.02 10.40 -3.47
C SER A 14 39.94 9.99 -2.47
N MET A 15 38.68 10.32 -2.74
CA MET A 15 37.52 9.78 -2.04
C MET A 15 37.00 8.56 -2.80
N VAL A 16 37.01 7.40 -2.15
CA VAL A 16 36.21 6.24 -2.54
C VAL A 16 34.93 6.31 -1.71
N LEU A 17 33.80 6.63 -2.34
CA LEU A 17 32.49 6.51 -1.71
C LEU A 17 31.94 5.12 -2.05
N VAL A 18 32.03 4.21 -1.09
CA VAL A 18 31.20 3.00 -1.07
C VAL A 18 29.87 3.41 -0.44
N ALA A 19 28.85 3.62 -1.27
CA ALA A 19 27.47 3.72 -0.84
C ALA A 19 26.77 2.39 -1.16
N CYS A 20 26.85 1.44 -0.23
CA CYS A 20 25.90 0.35 -0.18
C CYS A 20 24.73 0.86 0.67
N SER A 21 23.65 1.29 0.01
CA SER A 21 22.37 1.56 0.66
C SER A 21 21.51 0.32 0.53
N ASP A 22 21.61 -0.59 1.51
CA ASP A 22 20.73 -1.75 1.63
C ASP A 22 19.70 -1.44 2.73
N SER A 23 18.52 -0.98 2.30
CA SER A 23 17.27 -0.97 3.07
C SER A 23 16.13 -0.68 2.07
N THR A 24 15.40 -1.72 1.66
CA THR A 24 14.33 -1.67 0.66
C THR A 24 12.92 -1.59 1.25
N GLU A 25 12.78 -1.08 2.47
CA GLU A 25 11.52 -0.54 2.95
C GLU A 25 11.69 0.97 3.18
N PRO A 26 10.88 1.83 2.52
CA PRO A 26 10.78 3.21 2.93
C PRO A 26 10.40 3.24 4.41
N THR A 27 11.15 3.98 5.23
CA THR A 27 10.68 4.28 6.58
C THR A 27 9.37 5.07 6.43
N PRO A 28 8.30 4.74 7.15
CA PRO A 28 7.07 5.50 7.02
C PRO A 28 7.31 6.95 7.42
N ASP A 29 7.11 7.87 6.48
CA ASP A 29 7.40 9.29 6.68
C ASP A 29 6.39 9.95 7.63
N ILE A 30 5.22 9.35 7.78
CA ILE A 30 4.10 9.87 8.58
C ILE A 30 3.41 8.72 9.32
N ILE A 31 3.22 8.92 10.63
CA ILE A 31 2.51 8.00 11.52
C ILE A 31 1.31 8.74 12.12
N ARG A 32 0.15 8.08 12.16
CA ARG A 32 -1.10 8.62 12.73
C ARG A 32 -1.73 7.62 13.69
N ASP A 33 -2.31 8.11 14.77
CA ASP A 33 -3.20 7.32 15.61
C ASP A 33 -4.50 7.02 14.84
N PRO A 34 -5.18 5.88 15.08
CA PRO A 34 -6.42 5.52 14.37
C PRO A 34 -7.50 6.61 14.36
N GLY A 35 -7.66 7.34 15.47
CA GLY A 35 -8.67 8.39 15.58
C GLY A 35 -8.27 9.73 14.95
N ALA A 36 -7.07 9.82 14.38
CA ALA A 36 -6.53 11.03 13.77
C ALA A 36 -6.34 10.92 12.25
N LEU A 37 -6.76 9.80 11.65
CA LEU A 37 -6.65 9.52 10.23
C LEU A 37 -8.06 9.47 9.61
N ASN A 38 -8.29 10.22 8.55
CA ASN A 38 -9.56 10.18 7.83
C ASN A 38 -9.50 9.06 6.79
N ILE A 39 -10.03 7.89 7.15
CA ILE A 39 -10.19 6.79 6.20
C ILE A 39 -11.26 7.17 5.19
N LEU A 40 -10.90 7.08 3.91
CA LEU A 40 -11.77 7.40 2.79
C LEU A 40 -13.01 6.52 2.83
N GLN A 41 -14.16 7.16 2.65
CA GLN A 41 -15.47 6.51 2.72
C GLN A 41 -15.96 6.23 1.30
N LEU A 42 -16.77 5.19 1.15
CA LEU A 42 -17.57 4.99 -0.05
C LEU A 42 -18.74 5.98 -0.07
N ALA A 43 -19.14 6.40 -1.27
CA ALA A 43 -20.32 7.23 -1.45
C ALA A 43 -21.57 6.50 -0.93
N GLN A 44 -22.55 7.24 -0.40
CA GLN A 44 -23.78 6.64 0.15
C GLN A 44 -24.57 5.79 -0.87
N ASN A 45 -24.39 6.08 -2.15
CA ASN A 45 -25.02 5.40 -3.27
C ASN A 45 -24.06 4.49 -4.06
N ALA A 46 -22.87 4.19 -3.52
CA ALA A 46 -21.96 3.23 -4.11
C ALA A 46 -22.68 1.88 -4.36
N PRO A 47 -22.41 1.18 -5.47
CA PRO A 47 -22.98 -0.13 -5.70
C PRO A 47 -22.62 -1.10 -4.56
N PRO A 48 -23.46 -2.10 -4.26
CA PRO A 48 -23.09 -3.13 -3.29
C PRO A 48 -21.86 -3.90 -3.76
N LEU A 49 -21.09 -4.48 -2.82
CA LEU A 49 -19.99 -5.37 -3.17
C LEU A 49 -20.52 -6.65 -3.84
N TRP A 50 -19.90 -7.07 -4.95
CA TRP A 50 -20.13 -8.37 -5.57
C TRP A 50 -19.49 -9.48 -4.73
N ASN A 51 -18.29 -9.19 -4.20
CA ASN A 51 -17.64 -10.00 -3.19
C ASN A 51 -16.89 -9.11 -2.19
N SER A 52 -17.13 -9.31 -0.90
CA SER A 52 -16.40 -8.63 0.18
C SER A 52 -15.15 -9.39 0.63
N GLN A 53 -14.91 -10.56 0.05
CA GLN A 53 -13.77 -11.40 0.36
C GLN A 53 -13.33 -12.19 -0.88
N ALA A 54 -12.04 -12.47 -0.97
CA ALA A 54 -11.46 -13.42 -1.92
C ALA A 54 -10.31 -14.19 -1.26
N SER A 55 -10.20 -15.48 -1.58
CA SER A 55 -9.12 -16.32 -1.10
C SER A 55 -8.53 -17.16 -2.23
N PHE A 56 -7.21 -17.37 -2.17
CA PHE A 56 -6.50 -18.21 -3.12
C PHE A 56 -5.22 -18.76 -2.49
N TYR A 57 -4.75 -19.90 -2.99
CA TYR A 57 -3.41 -20.36 -2.65
C TYR A 57 -2.39 -19.62 -3.51
N ALA A 58 -1.53 -18.82 -2.87
CA ALA A 58 -0.29 -18.37 -3.48
C ALA A 58 0.75 -19.49 -3.44
N VAL A 59 1.55 -19.61 -4.49
CA VAL A 59 2.53 -20.69 -4.66
C VAL A 59 3.86 -20.07 -5.06
N ARG A 60 4.94 -20.38 -4.34
CA ARG A 60 6.27 -19.85 -4.68
C ARG A 60 6.72 -20.42 -6.02
N GLY A 61 6.96 -19.54 -6.98
CA GLY A 61 7.27 -19.86 -8.37
C GLY A 61 6.13 -19.58 -9.36
N GLU A 62 4.92 -19.24 -8.89
CA GLU A 62 3.76 -18.99 -9.75
C GLU A 62 3.11 -17.63 -9.45
N GLY A 63 2.90 -16.82 -10.49
CA GLY A 63 2.16 -15.57 -10.37
C GLY A 63 0.66 -15.83 -10.16
N ARG A 64 0.06 -15.22 -9.14
CA ARG A 64 -1.36 -15.40 -8.80
C ARG A 64 -1.96 -14.10 -8.27
N GLU A 65 -3.28 -13.97 -8.32
CA GLU A 65 -3.97 -12.76 -7.88
C GLU A 65 -5.33 -13.06 -7.25
N ALA A 66 -5.78 -12.12 -6.41
CA ALA A 66 -7.15 -12.00 -5.92
C ALA A 66 -7.73 -10.66 -6.33
N ARG A 67 -9.05 -10.62 -6.51
CA ARG A 67 -9.78 -9.42 -6.89
C ARG A 67 -11.09 -9.31 -6.10
N LEU A 68 -11.43 -8.10 -5.71
CA LEU A 68 -12.73 -7.72 -5.17
C LEU A 68 -13.43 -6.81 -6.19
N PHE A 69 -14.75 -6.89 -6.25
CA PHE A 69 -15.55 -6.12 -7.21
C PHE A 69 -16.79 -5.55 -6.55
N PHE A 70 -17.30 -4.48 -7.14
CA PHE A 70 -18.66 -4.00 -6.95
C PHE A 70 -19.64 -4.78 -7.82
N GLN A 71 -20.93 -4.65 -7.53
CA GLN A 71 -22.01 -5.18 -8.34
C GLN A 71 -22.30 -4.26 -9.53
N ASP A 72 -22.55 -4.84 -10.70
CA ASP A 72 -23.14 -4.10 -11.81
C ASP A 72 -24.65 -3.85 -11.59
N ALA A 73 -25.28 -3.10 -12.51
CA ALA A 73 -26.70 -2.77 -12.45
C ALA A 73 -27.66 -4.00 -12.49
N THR A 74 -27.15 -5.18 -12.83
CA THR A 74 -27.89 -6.46 -12.85
C THR A 74 -27.59 -7.35 -11.64
N GLY A 75 -26.77 -6.87 -10.69
CA GLY A 75 -26.26 -7.66 -9.56
C GLY A 75 -25.13 -8.62 -9.95
N GLY A 76 -24.60 -8.50 -11.17
CA GLY A 76 -23.43 -9.23 -11.66
C GLY A 76 -22.13 -8.59 -11.18
N ARG A 77 -21.01 -9.04 -11.74
CA ARG A 77 -19.68 -8.49 -11.43
C ARG A 77 -19.48 -7.18 -12.21
N GLY A 78 -19.41 -6.07 -11.50
CA GLY A 78 -19.15 -4.74 -12.03
C GLY A 78 -17.67 -4.37 -11.99
N GLU A 79 -17.41 -3.12 -11.66
CA GLU A 79 -16.07 -2.54 -11.58
C GLU A 79 -15.22 -3.21 -10.49
N GLU A 80 -13.91 -3.22 -10.72
CA GLU A 80 -12.93 -3.71 -9.75
C GLU A 80 -12.89 -2.76 -8.55
N TYR A 81 -12.53 -3.29 -7.39
CA TYR A 81 -12.41 -2.51 -6.16
C TYR A 81 -11.00 -2.64 -5.59
N LEU A 82 -10.47 -3.85 -5.66
CA LEU A 82 -9.13 -4.16 -5.19
C LEU A 82 -8.57 -5.29 -6.02
N ARG A 83 -7.27 -5.17 -6.34
CA ARG A 83 -6.48 -6.26 -6.89
C ARG A 83 -5.22 -6.47 -6.08
N LEU A 84 -5.03 -7.71 -5.65
CA LEU A 84 -3.81 -8.16 -5.00
C LEU A 84 -3.07 -9.10 -5.94
N LYS A 85 -1.86 -8.73 -6.36
CA LYS A 85 -0.99 -9.58 -7.19
C LYS A 85 0.17 -10.11 -6.35
N ILE A 86 0.43 -11.41 -6.50
CA ILE A 86 1.54 -12.11 -5.87
C ILE A 86 2.42 -12.67 -6.98
N PRO A 87 3.48 -11.95 -7.37
CA PRO A 87 4.44 -12.46 -8.35
C PRO A 87 5.04 -13.79 -7.90
N GLY A 88 5.37 -14.68 -8.83
CA GLY A 88 5.93 -15.99 -8.49
C GLY A 88 7.11 -16.00 -7.51
N PRO A 89 8.11 -15.10 -7.63
CA PRO A 89 9.24 -15.06 -6.70
C PRO A 89 8.95 -14.34 -5.38
N SER A 90 7.75 -13.81 -5.15
CA SER A 90 7.50 -12.89 -4.03
C SER A 90 7.50 -13.55 -2.66
N LEU A 91 7.04 -14.79 -2.50
CA LEU A 91 6.93 -15.41 -1.17
C LEU A 91 8.31 -15.65 -0.53
N LEU A 92 8.58 -14.98 0.60
CA LEU A 92 9.86 -15.06 1.31
C LEU A 92 9.79 -15.97 2.54
N THR A 93 9.06 -15.56 3.57
CA THR A 93 8.87 -16.33 4.82
C THR A 93 7.41 -16.37 5.26
N ARG A 94 7.01 -17.51 5.83
CA ARG A 94 5.72 -17.71 6.49
C ARG A 94 5.61 -16.83 7.75
N PRO A 95 4.39 -16.67 8.31
CA PRO A 95 4.18 -15.95 9.57
C PRO A 95 5.05 -16.45 10.75
N ASP A 96 5.42 -17.72 10.76
CA ASP A 96 6.29 -18.32 11.79
C ASP A 96 7.80 -18.11 11.53
N GLY A 97 8.16 -17.39 10.45
CA GLY A 97 9.53 -17.15 10.03
C GLY A 97 10.15 -18.24 9.16
N THR A 98 9.45 -19.35 8.91
CA THR A 98 9.97 -20.43 8.05
C THR A 98 10.03 -19.97 6.59
N PRO A 99 11.17 -20.15 5.89
CA PRO A 99 11.26 -19.77 4.48
C PRO A 99 10.41 -20.66 3.58
N PHE A 100 9.86 -20.08 2.51
CA PHE A 100 9.17 -20.85 1.46
C PHE A 100 10.18 -21.54 0.54
N SER A 101 9.93 -22.79 0.17
CA SER A 101 10.60 -23.44 -0.97
C SER A 101 9.79 -23.26 -2.26
N VAL A 102 10.40 -23.44 -3.43
CA VAL A 102 9.65 -23.45 -4.70
C VAL A 102 8.59 -24.56 -4.67
N GLY A 103 7.36 -24.22 -5.07
CA GLY A 103 6.20 -25.11 -5.01
C GLY A 103 5.45 -25.09 -3.67
N ASP A 104 6.03 -24.50 -2.61
CA ASP A 104 5.31 -24.30 -1.37
C ASP A 104 4.16 -23.31 -1.57
N SER A 105 3.07 -23.53 -0.85
CA SER A 105 1.89 -22.67 -0.89
C SER A 105 1.46 -22.16 0.48
N ILE A 106 0.65 -21.11 0.43
CA ILE A 106 -0.08 -20.56 1.56
C ILE A 106 -1.43 -20.03 1.09
N LEU A 107 -2.48 -20.23 1.88
CA LEU A 107 -3.78 -19.62 1.62
C LEU A 107 -3.69 -18.14 2.00
N ILE A 108 -4.00 -17.27 1.05
CA ILE A 108 -4.13 -15.82 1.25
C ILE A 108 -5.60 -15.47 1.18
N THR A 109 -6.03 -14.56 2.05
CA THR A 109 -7.39 -14.00 2.06
C THR A 109 -7.32 -12.49 2.11
N VAL A 110 -8.12 -11.82 1.27
CA VAL A 110 -8.37 -10.38 1.34
C VAL A 110 -9.82 -10.18 1.76
N THR A 111 -10.07 -9.32 2.75
CA THR A 111 -11.41 -9.03 3.28
C THR A 111 -11.65 -7.53 3.40
N VAL A 112 -12.83 -7.07 3.00
CA VAL A 112 -13.31 -5.71 3.31
C VAL A 112 -13.72 -5.68 4.79
N VAL A 113 -13.11 -4.78 5.56
CA VAL A 113 -13.32 -4.70 7.02
C VAL A 113 -14.60 -3.96 7.36
N ASP A 114 -14.86 -2.85 6.65
CA ASP A 114 -16.07 -2.05 6.76
C ASP A 114 -16.58 -1.75 5.34
N VAL A 115 -17.86 -2.00 5.09
CA VAL A 115 -18.47 -1.81 3.76
C VAL A 115 -18.71 -0.35 3.41
N GLN A 116 -18.47 0.58 4.33
CA GLN A 116 -18.53 2.03 4.08
C GLN A 116 -17.15 2.67 3.97
N GLN A 117 -16.07 1.95 4.31
CA GLN A 117 -14.72 2.48 4.30
C GLN A 117 -13.85 1.71 3.30
N ILE A 118 -12.90 2.43 2.69
CA ILE A 118 -11.82 1.79 1.93
C ILE A 118 -10.77 1.27 2.91
N LEU A 119 -11.09 0.14 3.57
CA LEU A 119 -10.27 -0.53 4.57
C LEU A 119 -10.32 -2.05 4.38
N PHE A 120 -9.15 -2.65 4.20
CA PHE A 120 -8.99 -4.07 3.91
C PHE A 120 -8.06 -4.75 4.91
N GLU A 121 -8.32 -6.03 5.13
CA GLU A 121 -7.48 -6.93 5.91
C GLU A 121 -6.97 -8.07 5.02
N LEU A 122 -5.65 -8.28 5.05
CA LEU A 122 -4.95 -9.31 4.31
C LEU A 122 -4.40 -10.34 5.29
N GLU A 123 -4.75 -11.60 5.08
CA GLU A 123 -4.34 -12.72 5.91
C GLU A 123 -3.53 -13.74 5.09
N PRO A 124 -2.59 -14.46 5.73
CA PRO A 124 -2.26 -14.39 7.15
C PRO A 124 -1.31 -13.23 7.49
N SER A 125 -1.52 -12.61 8.65
CA SER A 125 -0.62 -11.58 9.16
C SER A 125 0.78 -12.12 9.42
N GLY A 126 1.79 -11.27 9.23
CA GLY A 126 3.21 -11.64 9.40
C GLY A 126 3.81 -12.44 8.22
N LEU A 127 3.03 -12.73 7.17
CA LEU A 127 3.58 -13.17 5.89
C LEU A 127 4.54 -12.09 5.36
N ARG A 128 5.72 -12.50 4.87
CA ARG A 128 6.71 -11.57 4.29
C ARG A 128 6.97 -11.89 2.83
N PHE A 129 7.06 -10.84 2.02
CA PHE A 129 7.46 -10.90 0.62
C PHE A 129 8.91 -10.50 0.45
N ASP A 130 9.52 -10.95 -0.65
CA ASP A 130 10.85 -10.56 -1.08
C ASP A 130 10.83 -9.06 -1.47
N PRO A 131 11.58 -8.18 -0.80
CA PRO A 131 11.59 -6.76 -1.13
C PRO A 131 12.10 -6.44 -2.54
N ALA A 132 12.80 -7.36 -3.21
CA ALA A 132 13.21 -7.19 -4.61
C ALA A 132 12.11 -7.62 -5.62
N LYS A 133 11.09 -8.32 -5.11
CA LYS A 133 9.92 -8.82 -5.85
C LYS A 133 8.67 -8.78 -4.95
N PRO A 134 8.24 -7.59 -4.51
CA PRO A 134 7.15 -7.45 -3.55
C PRO A 134 5.83 -7.95 -4.13
N ALA A 135 4.84 -8.13 -3.26
CA ALA A 135 3.45 -8.21 -3.70
C ALA A 135 2.98 -6.82 -4.16
N GLU A 136 1.96 -6.77 -5.00
CA GLU A 136 1.38 -5.51 -5.49
C GLU A 136 -0.07 -5.42 -5.04
N LEU A 137 -0.47 -4.26 -4.53
CA LEU A 137 -1.84 -3.96 -4.15
C LEU A 137 -2.29 -2.72 -4.90
N ASP A 138 -3.33 -2.90 -5.71
CA ASP A 138 -3.99 -1.85 -6.48
C ASP A 138 -5.39 -1.66 -5.83
N ILE A 139 -5.75 -0.44 -5.48
CA ILE A 139 -7.06 -0.11 -4.87
C ILE A 139 -7.74 0.99 -5.69
N GLU A 140 -8.94 0.69 -6.17
CA GLU A 140 -9.80 1.63 -6.87
C GLU A 140 -10.68 2.39 -5.87
N TYR A 141 -10.80 3.71 -6.02
CA TYR A 141 -11.61 4.59 -5.17
C TYR A 141 -12.66 5.37 -5.95
N GLN A 142 -13.02 4.99 -7.19
CA GLN A 142 -14.07 5.70 -7.92
C GLN A 142 -15.43 5.71 -7.21
N GLU A 143 -15.73 4.68 -6.43
CA GLU A 143 -16.98 4.58 -5.67
C GLU A 143 -16.96 5.36 -4.34
N ALA A 144 -15.89 6.12 -4.06
CA ALA A 144 -15.86 7.07 -2.94
C ALA A 144 -16.73 8.32 -3.17
N GLY A 145 -17.10 8.58 -4.43
CA GLY A 145 -17.69 9.87 -4.82
C GLY A 145 -16.63 10.94 -5.03
N ASP A 146 -17.06 12.19 -5.08
CA ASP A 146 -16.18 13.37 -5.22
C ASP A 146 -16.23 14.30 -3.98
N ASP A 147 -17.11 14.02 -3.01
CA ASP A 147 -17.23 14.71 -1.71
C ASP A 147 -16.46 13.89 -0.66
N TYR A 148 -15.16 14.14 -0.57
CA TYR A 148 -14.19 13.37 0.19
C TYR A 148 -14.12 13.76 1.67
N ASP A 149 -14.51 14.99 2.04
CA ASP A 149 -14.63 15.44 3.43
C ASP A 149 -16.03 15.29 4.04
N GLN A 150 -17.02 14.95 3.21
CA GLN A 150 -18.40 14.66 3.58
C GLN A 150 -19.16 15.86 4.14
N ASP A 151 -18.80 17.07 3.74
CA ASP A 151 -19.49 18.28 4.17
C ASP A 151 -20.77 18.58 3.36
N GLY A 152 -20.96 17.89 2.24
CA GLY A 152 -22.16 17.90 1.41
C GLY A 152 -22.07 18.75 0.15
N ASP A 153 -20.92 19.32 -0.17
CA ASP A 153 -20.62 19.85 -1.50
C ASP A 153 -19.34 19.25 -2.11
N VAL A 154 -18.98 19.69 -3.31
CA VAL A 154 -17.77 19.25 -4.00
C VAL A 154 -17.03 20.52 -4.39
N ASP A 155 -15.90 20.77 -3.74
CA ASP A 155 -15.18 22.03 -3.86
C ASP A 155 -13.65 21.86 -3.91
N ALA A 156 -12.92 22.96 -3.74
CA ALA A 156 -11.46 22.96 -3.84
C ALA A 156 -10.76 22.22 -2.69
N GLU A 157 -11.46 21.97 -1.59
CA GLU A 157 -10.96 21.16 -0.48
C GLU A 157 -10.97 19.67 -0.86
N ASP A 158 -11.99 19.19 -1.57
CA ASP A 158 -12.01 17.83 -2.11
C ASP A 158 -10.89 17.61 -3.12
N ASP A 159 -10.70 18.56 -4.06
CA ASP A 159 -9.57 18.54 -4.99
C ASP A 159 -8.24 18.44 -4.23
N ARG A 160 -8.10 19.18 -3.12
CA ARG A 160 -6.89 19.14 -2.28
C ARG A 160 -6.75 17.79 -1.59
N ILE A 161 -7.82 17.25 -1.00
CA ILE A 161 -7.83 15.94 -0.34
C ILE A 161 -7.46 14.85 -1.33
N GLU A 162 -7.98 14.90 -2.54
CA GLU A 162 -7.67 13.93 -3.60
C GLU A 162 -6.16 13.86 -3.81
N THR A 163 -5.46 15.00 -3.86
CA THR A 163 -3.99 15.03 -3.98
C THR A 163 -3.26 14.45 -2.77
N GLU A 164 -3.88 14.45 -1.60
CA GLU A 164 -3.30 13.96 -0.34
C GLU A 164 -3.52 12.46 -0.11
N LEU A 165 -4.55 11.87 -0.73
CA LEU A 165 -4.87 10.44 -0.63
C LEU A 165 -3.63 9.56 -0.85
N ALA A 166 -3.47 8.59 0.04
CA ALA A 166 -2.42 7.58 -0.01
C ALA A 166 -2.90 6.27 0.61
N ILE A 167 -2.15 5.19 0.38
CA ILE A 167 -2.35 3.94 1.11
C ILE A 167 -1.63 3.99 2.47
N TRP A 168 -2.34 3.64 3.52
CA TRP A 168 -1.85 3.55 4.88
C TRP A 168 -1.91 2.11 5.39
N ARG A 169 -0.84 1.68 6.08
CA ARG A 169 -0.74 0.37 6.71
C ARG A 169 -1.06 0.48 8.20
N GLN A 170 -1.84 -0.46 8.72
CA GLN A 170 -1.97 -0.70 10.16
C GLN A 170 -1.49 -2.13 10.46
N GLU A 171 -0.33 -2.26 11.10
CA GLU A 171 0.29 -3.56 11.35
C GLU A 171 -0.55 -4.41 12.33
N VAL A 172 -1.18 -3.75 13.31
CA VAL A 172 -2.02 -4.38 14.33
C VAL A 172 -3.33 -3.62 14.41
N ALA A 173 -4.46 -4.34 14.39
CA ALA A 173 -5.79 -3.76 14.55
C ALA A 173 -5.86 -2.82 15.76
N GLY A 174 -6.24 -1.55 15.54
CA GLY A 174 -6.30 -0.51 16.58
C GLY A 174 -4.94 0.10 16.98
N GLY A 175 -3.83 -0.35 16.38
CA GLY A 175 -2.52 0.30 16.45
C GLY A 175 -2.41 1.48 15.48
N VAL A 176 -1.26 2.13 15.44
CA VAL A 176 -1.02 3.27 14.54
C VAL A 176 -1.13 2.89 13.07
N PHE A 177 -1.47 3.89 12.25
CA PHE A 177 -1.35 3.84 10.80
C PHE A 177 -0.04 4.48 10.35
N GLU A 178 0.58 3.88 9.36
CA GLU A 178 1.83 4.30 8.75
C GLU A 178 1.60 4.54 7.25
N ARG A 179 1.91 5.75 6.77
CA ARG A 179 1.75 6.07 5.35
C ARG A 179 2.77 5.30 4.52
N LEU A 180 2.31 4.66 3.45
CA LEU A 180 3.19 3.97 2.51
C LEU A 180 3.57 4.88 1.33
N GLY A 181 4.72 4.60 0.73
CA GLY A 181 5.06 5.15 -0.57
C GLY A 181 4.20 4.49 -1.65
N SER A 182 3.16 5.18 -2.10
CA SER A 182 2.22 4.71 -3.12
C SER A 182 2.26 5.57 -4.37
N VAL A 183 1.86 5.01 -5.51
CA VAL A 183 1.67 5.74 -6.77
C VAL A 183 0.17 5.92 -6.98
N LYS A 184 -0.27 7.14 -7.27
CA LYS A 184 -1.68 7.46 -7.51
C LYS A 184 -1.90 7.82 -8.97
N PHE A 185 -2.98 7.30 -9.54
CA PHE A 185 -3.46 7.59 -10.89
C PHE A 185 -4.84 8.24 -10.77
N GLU A 186 -4.87 9.57 -10.68
CA GLU A 186 -6.10 10.36 -10.44
C GLU A 186 -7.15 10.14 -11.55
N ASP A 187 -6.73 10.13 -12.82
CA ASP A 187 -7.63 9.87 -13.96
C ASP A 187 -8.31 8.49 -13.91
N LEU A 188 -7.71 7.53 -13.20
CA LEU A 188 -8.23 6.17 -13.03
C LEU A 188 -8.86 5.96 -11.65
N LYS A 189 -8.77 6.95 -10.75
CA LYS A 189 -9.10 6.82 -9.33
C LYS A 189 -8.52 5.55 -8.71
N GLU A 190 -7.22 5.35 -8.91
CA GLU A 190 -6.47 4.15 -8.49
C GLU A 190 -5.23 4.55 -7.67
N ILE A 191 -4.91 3.77 -6.63
CA ILE A 191 -3.66 3.90 -5.88
C ILE A 191 -2.97 2.53 -5.78
N ASP A 192 -1.70 2.50 -6.16
CA ASP A 192 -0.85 1.31 -6.19
C ASP A 192 0.22 1.37 -5.11
N VAL A 193 0.50 0.21 -4.50
CA VAL A 193 1.58 0.07 -3.53
C VAL A 193 2.24 -1.31 -3.62
N GLU A 194 3.56 -1.32 -3.40
CA GLU A 194 4.33 -2.54 -3.20
C GLU A 194 4.30 -2.98 -1.73
N LEU A 195 3.98 -4.25 -1.49
CA LEU A 195 3.83 -4.83 -0.17
C LEU A 195 4.97 -5.81 0.15
N THR A 196 5.59 -5.60 1.30
CA THR A 196 6.59 -6.51 1.89
C THR A 196 6.01 -7.42 2.97
N GLY A 197 4.73 -7.23 3.33
CA GLY A 197 4.00 -8.14 4.19
C GLY A 197 2.49 -7.89 4.16
N PHE A 198 1.75 -8.68 4.94
CA PHE A 198 0.29 -8.55 5.04
C PHE A 198 -0.16 -8.19 6.45
N THR A 199 -1.07 -7.21 6.51
CA THR A 199 -1.78 -6.74 7.70
C THR A 199 -3.08 -6.03 7.28
N ARG A 200 -3.27 -4.74 7.59
CA ARG A 200 -4.41 -3.94 7.17
C ARG A 200 -3.98 -2.75 6.33
N TYR A 201 -4.75 -2.43 5.31
CA TYR A 201 -4.49 -1.33 4.39
C TYR A 201 -5.74 -0.49 4.18
N ALA A 202 -5.58 0.84 4.13
CA ALA A 202 -6.66 1.79 3.89
C ALA A 202 -6.23 2.88 2.91
N ILE A 203 -7.18 3.46 2.18
CA ILE A 203 -6.98 4.78 1.55
C ILE A 203 -7.41 5.85 2.55
N ALA A 204 -6.55 6.84 2.80
CA ALA A 204 -6.80 7.87 3.79
C ALA A 204 -5.96 9.14 3.60
N TYR A 205 -6.30 10.21 4.34
CA TYR A 205 -5.60 11.50 4.41
C TYR A 205 -5.49 12.04 5.85
#